data_AF-A0A925KEI0-F1
#
_entry.id   AF-A0A925KEI0-F1
#
_cell.length_a   1.000
_cell.length_b   1.000
_cell.length_c   1.000
_cell.angle_alpha   90.00
_cell.angle_beta   90.00
_cell.angle_gamma   90.00
#
_symmetry.space_group_name_H-M   'P 1'
#
loop_
_entity.id
_entity.type
_entity.pdbx_description
1 polymer ?
#
loop_
_entity_poly.entity_id
_entity_poly.type
_entity_poly.pdbx_seq_one_letter_code
_entity_poly.pdbx_strand_id
1 'polypeptide(L)' 'MTQTARIVGTVEFRPGDGPKVAIPHGPIDVDFNLTDATLSWVDGETHGAAAMPLTEFKRYLAEGAIKFNS' A
#
# COMPACT_ATOMS: atom_id res chain seq x y z
N MET A 1 -10.44 -7.06 -7.18
CA MET A 1 -11.47 -6.81 -6.15
C MET A 1 -10.86 -5.84 -5.18
N THR A 2 -11.47 -4.67 -5.03
CA THR A 2 -10.92 -3.60 -4.20
C THR A 2 -11.37 -3.76 -2.75
N GLN A 3 -10.42 -3.71 -1.83
CA GLN A 3 -10.65 -3.72 -0.38
C GLN A 3 -10.13 -2.42 0.22
N THR A 4 -10.82 -1.89 1.23
CA THR A 4 -10.37 -0.67 1.93
C THR A 4 -9.48 -1.03 3.11
N ALA A 5 -8.36 -0.33 3.25
CA ALA A 5 -7.40 -0.50 4.32
C ALA A 5 -6.85 0.85 4.77
N ARG A 6 -5.91 0.83 5.71
CA ARG A 6 -5.21 2.01 6.21
C ARG A 6 -3.73 1.74 6.40
N ILE A 7 -2.89 2.68 5.96
CA ILE A 7 -1.50 2.78 6.38
C ILE A 7 -1.47 3.35 7.80
N VAL A 8 -0.92 2.58 8.74
CA VAL A 8 -0.78 2.96 10.15
C VAL A 8 0.68 2.94 10.63
N GLY A 9 1.57 2.34 9.86
CA GLY A 9 3.03 2.36 10.08
C GLY A 9 3.78 2.58 8.78
N THR A 10 5.10 2.46 8.83
CA THR A 10 5.96 2.72 7.67
C THR A 10 5.78 1.64 6.60
N VAL A 11 5.24 2.04 5.45
CA VAL A 11 5.16 1.23 4.24
C VAL A 11 5.91 1.96 3.15
N GLU A 12 6.89 1.31 2.56
CA GLU A 12 7.70 1.89 1.49
C GLU A 12 7.50 1.15 0.18
N PHE A 13 7.57 1.90 -0.92
CA PHE A 13 7.56 1.37 -2.27
C PHE A 13 8.70 1.98 -3.09
N ARG A 14 9.02 1.36 -4.23
CA ARG A 14 10.05 1.86 -5.15
C ARG A 14 9.40 2.30 -6.47
N PRO A 15 9.38 3.60 -6.79
CA PRO A 15 8.98 4.08 -8.11
C PRO A 15 10.11 3.87 -9.13
N GLY A 16 9.92 2.95 -10.08
CA GLY A 16 10.94 2.59 -11.07
C GLY A 16 12.24 2.12 -10.41
N ASP A 17 13.37 2.69 -10.84
CA ASP A 17 14.71 2.40 -10.29
C ASP A 17 15.14 3.37 -9.18
N GLY A 18 14.23 4.23 -8.72
CA GLY A 18 14.50 5.25 -7.70
C GLY A 18 14.75 4.69 -6.30
N PRO A 19 15.01 5.57 -5.31
CA PRO A 19 15.05 5.18 -3.91
C PRO A 19 13.65 4.72 -3.44
N LYS A 20 13.62 4.01 -2.31
CA LYS A 20 12.35 3.73 -1.64
C LYS A 20 11.72 5.02 -1.12
N VAL A 21 10.40 5.10 -1.22
CA VAL A 21 9.59 6.24 -0.77
C VAL A 21 8.47 5.71 0.13
N ALA A 22 8.19 6.41 1.23
CA ALA A 22 7.10 6.05 2.13
C ALA A 22 5.73 6.42 1.54
N ILE A 23 4.76 5.53 1.71
CA ILE A 23 3.35 5.82 1.47
C ILE A 23 2.81 6.61 2.68
N PRO A 24 2.07 7.72 2.46
CA PRO A 24 1.48 8.49 3.55
C PRO A 24 0.57 7.65 4.46
N HIS A 25 0.57 7.96 5.76
CA HIS A 25 -0.40 7.39 6.69
C HIS A 25 -1.81 7.83 6.31
N GLY A 26 -2.76 6.91 6.24
CA GLY A 26 -4.10 7.24 5.80
C GLY A 26 -4.86 6.10 5.14
N PRO A 27 -6.11 6.36 4.73
CA PRO A 27 -6.93 5.38 4.02
C PRO A 27 -6.30 5.06 2.66
N ILE A 28 -6.38 3.79 2.28
CA ILE A 28 -5.96 3.29 0.98
C ILE A 28 -7.00 2.33 0.43
N ASP A 29 -7.04 2.25 -0.89
CA ASP A 29 -7.69 1.17 -1.61
C ASP A 29 -6.63 0.15 -2.01
N VAL A 30 -6.95 -1.14 -1.85
CA VAL A 30 -6.07 -2.24 -2.23
C VAL A 30 -6.77 -3.10 -3.26
N ASP A 31 -6.23 -3.15 -4.48
CA ASP A 31 -6.65 -4.11 -5.49
C ASP A 31 -5.66 -5.28 -5.57
N PHE A 32 -6.21 -6.49 -5.58
CA PHE A 32 -5.43 -7.72 -5.62
C PHE A 32 -5.48 -8.36 -7.00
N ASN A 33 -4.31 -8.74 -7.50
CA ASN A 33 -4.17 -9.68 -8.60
C ASN A 33 -3.55 -11.00 -8.08
N LEU A 34 -3.17 -11.92 -8.98
CA LEU A 34 -2.65 -13.24 -8.60
C LEU A 34 -1.31 -13.18 -7.85
N THR A 35 -0.48 -12.16 -8.10
CA THR A 35 0.91 -12.08 -7.64
C THR A 35 1.19 -10.85 -6.78
N ASP A 36 0.40 -9.79 -6.94
CA ASP A 36 0.66 -8.46 -6.40
C ASP A 36 -0.58 -7.83 -5.76
N ALA A 37 -0.31 -6.86 -4.89
CA ALA A 37 -1.28 -5.91 -4.37
C ALA A 37 -0.93 -4.51 -4.89
N THR A 38 -1.91 -3.80 -5.43
CA THR A 38 -1.80 -2.39 -5.81
C THR A 38 -2.50 -1.55 -4.76
N LEU A 39 -1.74 -0.67 -4.10
CA LEU A 39 -2.20 0.25 -3.09
C LEU A 39 -2.39 1.62 -3.75
N SER A 40 -3.58 2.20 -3.59
CA SER A 40 -3.92 3.53 -4.11
C SER A 40 -4.35 4.44 -2.97
N TRP A 41 -3.92 5.71 -3.02
CA TRP A 41 -4.23 6.70 -1.99
C TRP A 41 -4.37 8.10 -2.58
N VAL A 42 -4.94 9.00 -1.78
CA VAL A 42 -5.06 10.43 -2.10
C VAL A 42 -4.27 11.22 -1.06
N ASP A 43 -3.40 12.12 -1.54
CA ASP A 43 -2.64 13.06 -0.72
C ASP A 43 -2.83 14.48 -1.28
N GLY A 44 -3.73 15.24 -0.66
CA GLY A 44 -4.19 16.53 -1.19
C GLY A 44 -4.85 16.37 -2.56
N GLU A 45 -4.31 17.02 -3.58
CA GLU A 45 -4.76 16.91 -4.98
C GLU A 45 -4.03 15.79 -5.75
N THR A 46 -3.10 15.07 -5.11
CA THR A 46 -2.28 14.03 -5.74
C THR A 46 -2.89 12.65 -5.50
N HIS A 47 -3.02 11.87 -6.58
CA HIS A 47 -3.34 10.45 -6.49
C HIS A 47 -2.07 9.62 -6.60
N GLY A 48 -1.78 8.84 -5.57
CA GLY A 48 -0.64 7.93 -5.52
C GLY A 48 -1.07 6.48 -5.76
N ALA A 49 -0.17 5.70 -6.37
CA ALA A 49 -0.35 4.27 -6.52
C ALA A 49 1.00 3.54 -6.43
N ALA A 50 0.99 2.37 -5.79
CA ALA A 50 2.16 1.51 -5.65
C ALA A 50 1.75 0.03 -5.78
N ALA A 51 2.36 -0.69 -6.71
CA ALA A 51 2.24 -2.14 -6.80
C ALA A 51 3.39 -2.81 -6.04
N MET A 52 3.09 -3.87 -5.29
CA MET A 52 4.08 -4.69 -4.59
C MET A 52 3.68 -6.16 -4.57
N PRO A 53 4.64 -7.09 -4.48
CA PRO A 53 4.34 -8.52 -4.37
C PRO A 53 3.44 -8.82 -3.16
N LEU A 54 2.55 -9.82 -3.30
CA LEU A 54 1.66 -10.26 -2.22
C LEU A 54 2.41 -10.68 -0.95
N THR A 55 3.62 -11.22 -1.10
CA THR A 55 4.48 -11.60 0.04
C THR A 55 4.91 -10.39 0.84
N GLU A 56 5.27 -9.30 0.17
CA GLU A 56 5.63 -8.03 0.81
C GLU A 56 4.42 -7.35 1.44
N PHE A 57 3.29 -7.31 0.73
CA PHE A 57 2.05 -6.78 1.29
C PHE A 57 1.62 -7.53 2.57
N LYS A 58 1.67 -8.87 2.56
CA LYS A 58 1.35 -9.70 3.73
C LYS A 58 2.33 -9.47 4.89
N ARG A 59 3.60 -9.20 4.59
CA ARG A 59 4.58 -8.80 5.62
C ARG A 59 4.15 -7.52 6.32
N TYR A 60 3.73 -6.48 5.58
CA TYR A 60 3.24 -5.24 6.19
C TYR A 60 1.94 -5.42 6.99
N LEU A 61 1.05 -6.34 6.58
CA LEU A 61 -0.10 -6.72 7.40
C LEU A 61 0.34 -7.38 8.72
N ALA A 62 1.27 -8.32 8.66
CA ALA A 62 1.78 -9.04 9.83
C ALA A 62 2.53 -8.14 10.81
N GLU A 63 3.29 -7.17 10.30
CA GLU A 63 3.95 -6.12 11.08
C GLU A 63 2.95 -5.09 11.65
N GLY A 64 1.70 -5.13 11.18
CA GLY A 64 0.65 -4.20 11.58
C GLY A 64 0.83 -2.80 11.01
N ALA A 65 1.68 -2.62 9.99
CA ALA A 65 1.89 -1.36 9.27
C ALA A 65 0.72 -1.04 8.31
N ILE A 66 0.00 -2.07 7.86
CA ILE A 66 -1.27 -1.97 7.12
C ILE A 66 -2.34 -2.70 7.92
N LYS A 67 -3.55 -2.13 7.94
CA LYS A 67 -4.73 -2.75 8.55
C LYS A 67 -5.94 -2.63 7.63
N PHE A 68 -6.63 -3.74 7.38
CA PHE A 68 -7.94 -3.68 6.73
C PHE A 68 -8.96 -3.04 7.66
N ASN A 69 -9.91 -2.33 7.08
CA ASN A 69 -11.07 -1.85 7.82
C ASN A 69 -11.95 -3.06 8.13
N SER A 70 -12.08 -3.42 9.41
CA SER A 70 -12.97 -4.47 9.90
C SER A 70 -14.43 -4.08 9.84
#